data_AF-A0A536BBS5-F1
#
_entry.id   AF-A0A536BBS5-F1
#
_cell.length_a   1.000
_cell.length_b   1.000
_cell.length_c   1.000
_cell.angle_alpha   90.00
_cell.angle_beta   90.00
_cell.angle_gamma   90.00
#
_symmetry.space_group_name_H-M   'P 1'
#
loop_
_entity.id
_entity.type
_entity.pdbx_description
1 polymer ?
#
loop_
_entity_poly.entity_id
_entity_poly.type
_entity_poly.pdbx_seq_one_letter_code
_entity_poly.pdbx_strand_id
1 'polypeptide(L)'
;MNKPDRGPLLTTLALLFGLLAVSDLAKPLEASLGGGLRPGFVLFGHRLSGPANAVVGPLFGLYLLVYAAGIWRVRRWALPMGVVYAAYVIVNLILFTLRDPEPMREGVLFGAIYALVAIGVSWGAVWLLSQQRDVLT
;
A
#
# COMPACT_ATOMS: atom_id res chain seq x y z
N MET A 1 0.19 23.74 -24.28
CA MET A 1 0.88 22.72 -23.46
C MET A 1 -0.17 21.73 -22.96
N ASN A 2 -0.10 20.48 -23.42
CA ASN A 2 -0.96 19.42 -22.88
C ASN A 2 -0.57 19.21 -21.41
N LYS A 3 -1.53 19.31 -20.48
CA LYS A 3 -1.29 18.91 -19.09
C LYS A 3 -0.85 17.45 -19.09
N PRO A 4 0.09 17.04 -18.22
CA PRO A 4 0.34 15.63 -17.97
C PRO A 4 -0.99 14.96 -17.64
N ASP A 5 -1.46 14.09 -18.53
CA ASP A 5 -2.68 13.31 -18.28
C ASP A 5 -2.27 11.98 -17.66
N ARG A 6 -2.66 11.79 -16.40
CA ARG A 6 -2.45 10.56 -15.62
C ARG A 6 -3.15 9.36 -16.27
N GLY A 7 -4.19 9.58 -17.06
CA GLY A 7 -5.01 8.50 -17.60
C GLY A 7 -5.84 7.76 -16.54
N PRO A 8 -6.73 6.86 -16.96
CA PRO A 8 -7.70 6.23 -16.08
C PRO A 8 -7.06 5.27 -15.07
N LEU A 9 -6.04 4.50 -15.47
CA LEU A 9 -5.41 3.50 -14.60
C LEU A 9 -4.67 4.13 -13.41
N LEU A 10 -3.84 5.16 -13.63
CA LEU A 10 -3.17 5.86 -12.53
C LEU A 10 -4.17 6.62 -11.65
N THR A 11 -5.29 7.08 -12.22
CA THR A 11 -6.38 7.67 -11.41
C THR A 11 -6.98 6.63 -10.47
N THR A 12 -7.30 5.44 -10.98
CA THR A 12 -7.80 4.32 -10.15
C THR A 12 -6.78 3.94 -9.07
N LEU A 13 -5.50 3.82 -9.42
CA LEU A 13 -4.45 3.49 -8.44
C LEU A 13 -4.30 4.57 -7.38
N ALA A 14 -4.32 5.86 -7.75
CA ALA A 14 -4.28 6.95 -6.78
C ALA A 14 -5.45 6.90 -5.80
N LEU A 15 -6.65 6.56 -6.29
CA LEU A 15 -7.83 6.38 -5.42
C LEU A 15 -7.69 5.15 -4.53
N LEU A 16 -7.24 4.01 -5.06
CA LEU A 16 -7.04 2.79 -4.27
C LEU A 16 -5.98 2.98 -3.17
N PHE A 17 -4.84 3.60 -3.50
CA PHE A 17 -3.82 3.95 -2.50
C PHE A 17 -4.31 5.01 -1.52
N GLY A 18 -5.13 5.97 -1.96
CA GLY A 18 -5.76 6.95 -1.08
C GLY A 18 -6.74 6.30 -0.10
N LEU A 19 -7.57 5.36 -0.56
CA LEU A 19 -8.48 4.60 0.30
C LEU A 19 -7.70 3.73 1.30
N LEU A 20 -6.64 3.05 0.83
CA LEU A 20 -5.76 2.27 1.69
C LEU A 20 -5.11 3.15 2.76
N ALA A 21 -4.62 4.33 2.37
CA ALA A 21 -4.04 5.33 3.28
C ALA A 21 -5.03 5.77 4.37
N VAL A 22 -6.26 6.10 3.99
CA VAL A 22 -7.32 6.48 4.93
C VAL A 22 -7.63 5.33 5.88
N SER A 23 -7.69 4.10 5.37
CA SER A 23 -7.89 2.90 6.20
C SER A 23 -6.76 2.71 7.23
N ASP A 24 -5.51 2.95 6.84
CA ASP A 24 -4.35 2.83 7.73
C ASP A 24 -4.27 3.98 8.76
N LEU A 25 -4.68 5.20 8.37
CA LEU A 25 -4.83 6.35 9.27
C LEU A 25 -5.94 6.17 10.30
N ALA A 26 -6.98 5.39 9.99
CA ALA A 26 -8.10 5.12 10.87
C ALA A 26 -7.80 4.06 11.95
N LYS A 27 -6.64 3.38 11.90
CA LYS A 27 -6.26 2.33 12.87
C LYS A 27 -6.29 2.75 14.36
N PRO A 28 -5.91 3.97 14.76
CA PRO A 28 -6.03 4.42 16.14
C PRO A 28 -7.49 4.54 16.59
N LEU A 29 -8.38 4.97 15.68
CA LEU A 29 -9.81 5.07 15.95
C LEU A 29 -10.39 3.66 16.13
N GLU A 30 -10.01 2.71 15.28
CA GLU A 30 -10.42 1.30 15.43
C GLU A 30 -9.94 0.69 16.75
N ALA A 31 -8.71 0.99 17.16
CA ALA A 31 -8.18 0.56 18.46
C ALA A 31 -8.98 1.15 19.63
N SER A 32 -9.40 2.42 19.52
CA SER A 32 -10.21 3.09 20.55
C SER A 32 -11.66 2.60 20.63
N LEU A 33 -12.22 2.08 19.53
CA LEU A 33 -13.60 1.59 19.42
C LEU A 33 -13.76 0.09 19.78
N GLY A 34 -12.75 -0.53 20.38
CA GLY A 34 -12.81 -1.92 20.85
C GLY A 34 -12.12 -2.97 19.97
N GLY A 35 -11.35 -2.55 18.96
CA GLY A 35 -10.25 -3.33 18.38
C GLY A 35 -10.57 -4.69 17.72
N GLY A 36 -11.84 -5.02 17.47
CA GLY A 36 -12.25 -6.37 17.03
C GLY A 36 -12.52 -6.56 15.53
N LEU A 37 -12.62 -5.50 14.73
CA LEU A 37 -13.15 -5.63 13.36
C LEU A 37 -12.12 -5.82 12.25
N ARG A 38 -10.83 -5.52 12.46
CA ARG A 38 -9.84 -5.51 11.37
C ARG A 38 -8.46 -6.05 11.80
N PRO A 39 -7.81 -6.84 10.94
CA PRO A 39 -6.45 -7.31 11.19
C PRO A 39 -5.45 -6.13 11.28
N GLY A 40 -4.54 -6.21 12.24
CA GLY A 40 -3.52 -5.18 12.47
C GLY A 40 -2.56 -5.01 11.28
N PHE A 41 -1.89 -3.84 11.22
CA PHE A 41 -0.88 -3.57 10.21
C PHE A 41 0.26 -4.60 10.29
N VAL A 42 0.61 -5.20 9.16
CA VAL A 42 1.73 -6.15 9.08
C VAL A 42 2.98 -5.37 8.71
N LEU A 43 3.92 -5.27 9.67
CA LEU A 43 5.22 -4.64 9.49
C LEU A 43 6.32 -5.69 9.62
N PHE A 44 7.12 -5.87 8.56
CA PHE A 44 8.18 -6.87 8.46
C PHE A 44 7.72 -8.29 8.86
N GLY A 45 6.51 -8.66 8.44
CA GLY A 45 5.89 -9.95 8.74
C GLY A 45 5.32 -10.09 10.16
N HIS A 46 5.37 -9.05 11.00
CA HIS A 46 4.68 -9.04 12.28
C HIS A 46 3.36 -8.28 12.18
N ARG A 47 2.27 -8.95 12.52
CA ARG A 47 0.99 -8.27 12.74
C ARG A 47 1.08 -7.47 14.03
N LEU A 48 1.06 -6.15 13.89
CA LEU A 48 1.09 -5.24 15.02
C LEU A 48 -0.28 -5.22 15.71
N SER A 49 -0.27 -5.15 17.03
CA SER A 49 -1.46 -4.96 17.85
C SER A 49 -1.23 -3.83 18.87
N GLY A 50 -2.32 -3.31 19.43
CA GLY A 50 -2.25 -2.28 20.47
C GLY A 50 -1.51 -1.00 20.04
N PRO A 51 -0.66 -0.41 20.90
CA PRO A 51 -0.03 0.89 20.66
C PRO A 51 0.86 0.92 19.40
N ALA A 52 1.56 -0.17 19.09
CA ALA A 52 2.43 -0.23 17.92
C ALA A 52 1.62 -0.10 16.62
N ASN A 53 0.45 -0.73 16.53
CA ASN A 53 -0.45 -0.60 15.39
C ASN A 53 -1.05 0.81 15.29
N ALA A 54 -1.37 1.43 16.42
CA ALA A 54 -1.90 2.79 16.49
C ALA A 54 -0.88 3.88 16.07
N VAL A 55 0.41 3.57 16.06
CA VAL A 55 1.45 4.52 15.60
C VAL A 55 1.91 4.18 14.19
N VAL A 56 2.30 2.93 13.94
CA VAL A 56 2.83 2.50 12.63
C VAL A 56 1.77 2.57 11.54
N GLY A 57 0.52 2.19 11.85
CA GLY A 57 -0.60 2.26 10.90
C GLY A 57 -0.73 3.66 10.31
N PRO A 58 -0.93 4.71 11.12
CA PRO A 58 -1.01 6.09 10.64
C PRO A 58 0.23 6.58 9.90
N LEU A 59 1.43 6.23 10.35
CA LEU A 59 2.66 6.62 9.65
C LEU A 59 2.70 6.04 8.24
N PHE A 60 2.29 4.77 8.09
CA PHE A 60 2.24 4.11 6.80
C PHE A 60 1.08 4.63 5.94
N GLY A 61 -0.06 4.93 6.55
CA GLY A 61 -1.17 5.62 5.91
C GLY A 61 -0.76 7.00 5.38
N LEU A 62 0.02 7.78 6.14
CA LEU A 62 0.55 9.05 5.69
C LEU A 62 1.51 8.89 4.50
N TYR A 63 2.40 7.91 4.55
CA TYR A 63 3.28 7.58 3.43
C TYR A 63 2.48 7.27 2.16
N LEU A 64 1.45 6.43 2.27
CA LEU A 64 0.56 6.07 1.16
C LEU A 64 -0.26 7.26 0.66
N LEU A 65 -0.70 8.16 1.55
CA LEU A 65 -1.44 9.35 1.18
C LEU A 65 -0.57 10.31 0.36
N VAL A 66 0.68 10.50 0.79
CA VAL A 66 1.68 11.28 0.03
C VAL A 66 1.94 10.62 -1.32
N TYR A 67 2.13 9.30 -1.36
CA TYR A 67 2.32 8.58 -2.62
C TYR A 67 1.12 8.72 -3.57
N ALA A 68 -0.10 8.54 -3.08
CA ALA A 68 -1.34 8.75 -3.83
C ALA A 68 -1.46 10.17 -4.38
N ALA A 69 -1.13 11.19 -3.58
CA ALA A 69 -1.10 12.58 -4.03
C ALA A 69 -0.01 12.81 -5.09
N GLY A 70 1.12 12.12 -4.98
CA GLY A 70 2.19 12.11 -5.98
C GLY A 70 1.74 11.53 -7.32
N ILE A 71 1.03 10.39 -7.31
CA ILE A 71 0.42 9.81 -8.51
C ILE A 71 -0.63 10.76 -9.09
N TRP A 72 -1.54 11.27 -8.26
CA TRP A 72 -2.64 12.15 -8.69
C TRP A 72 -2.16 13.41 -9.41
N ARG A 73 -1.02 13.95 -8.95
CA ARG A 73 -0.37 15.14 -9.49
C ARG A 73 0.74 14.82 -10.49
N VAL A 74 0.95 13.55 -10.83
CA VAL A 74 1.95 13.10 -11.82
C VAL A 74 3.35 13.66 -11.49
N ARG A 75 3.77 13.48 -10.24
CA ARG A 75 5.03 14.04 -9.71
C ARG A 75 6.19 13.07 -9.87
N ARG A 76 7.37 13.59 -10.23
CA ARG A 76 8.59 12.79 -10.43
C ARG A 76 9.05 12.02 -9.20
N TRP A 77 8.79 12.55 -8.01
CA TRP A 77 9.15 11.92 -6.75
C TRP A 77 8.22 10.75 -6.37
N ALA A 78 7.06 10.60 -7.02
CA ALA A 78 6.18 9.46 -6.78
C ALA A 78 6.85 8.15 -7.22
N LEU A 79 7.63 8.17 -8.30
CA LEU A 79 8.31 6.98 -8.83
C LEU A 79 9.27 6.32 -7.83
N PRO A 80 10.27 7.02 -7.25
CA PRO A 80 11.14 6.41 -6.25
C PRO A 80 10.39 5.96 -4.99
N MET A 81 9.35 6.69 -4.54
CA MET A 81 8.51 6.24 -3.43
C MET A 81 7.76 4.94 -3.77
N GLY A 82 7.22 4.84 -4.99
CA GLY A 82 6.55 3.63 -5.46
C GLY A 82 7.49 2.43 -5.48
N VAL A 83 8.73 2.61 -5.93
CA VAL A 83 9.76 1.53 -5.92
C VAL A 83 10.05 1.05 -4.51
N VAL A 84 10.27 1.97 -3.56
CA VAL A 84 10.51 1.64 -2.15
C VAL A 84 9.31 0.87 -1.57
N TYR A 85 8.10 1.33 -1.85
CA TYR A 85 6.88 0.66 -1.40
C TYR A 85 6.71 -0.74 -2.00
N ALA A 86 6.89 -0.88 -3.31
CA ALA A 86 6.75 -2.15 -4.01
C ALA A 86 7.80 -3.18 -3.55
N ALA A 87 9.03 -2.74 -3.28
CA ALA A 87 10.07 -3.57 -2.67
C ALA A 87 9.69 -3.97 -1.23
N TYR A 88 9.20 -3.02 -0.43
CA TYR A 88 8.69 -3.31 0.92
C TYR A 88 7.57 -4.34 0.89
N VAL A 89 6.60 -4.26 -0.02
CA VAL A 89 5.49 -5.22 -0.12
C VAL A 89 6.01 -6.64 -0.35
N ILE A 90 7.00 -6.83 -1.21
CA ILE A 90 7.63 -8.15 -1.42
C ILE A 90 8.28 -8.65 -0.13
N VAL A 91 9.15 -7.83 0.48
CA VAL A 91 9.87 -8.22 1.71
C VAL A 91 8.88 -8.52 2.83
N ASN A 92 7.87 -7.67 3.02
CA ASN A 92 6.85 -7.82 4.03
C ASN A 92 6.02 -9.08 3.82
N LEU A 93 5.65 -9.38 2.57
CA LEU A 93 4.90 -10.57 2.22
C LEU A 93 5.70 -11.85 2.49
N ILE A 94 6.96 -11.91 2.05
CA ILE A 94 7.85 -13.05 2.32
C ILE A 94 7.97 -13.27 3.83
N LEU A 95 8.26 -12.20 4.58
CA LEU A 95 8.37 -12.30 6.04
C LEU A 95 7.06 -12.70 6.71
N PHE A 96 5.92 -12.21 6.21
CA PHE A 96 4.60 -12.56 6.73
C PHE A 96 4.29 -14.03 6.50
N THR A 97 4.52 -14.53 5.28
CA THR A 97 4.36 -15.96 4.96
C THR A 97 5.24 -16.86 5.82
N LEU A 98 6.47 -16.43 6.15
CA LEU A 98 7.38 -17.22 6.98
C LEU A 98 7.06 -17.18 8.48
N ARG A 99 6.56 -16.05 8.99
CA ARG A 99 6.37 -15.81 10.43
C ARG A 99 4.95 -16.07 10.91
N ASP A 100 3.97 -15.74 10.08
CA ASP A 100 2.55 -15.85 10.41
C ASP A 100 1.73 -16.11 9.13
N PRO A 101 1.65 -17.38 8.68
CA PRO A 101 1.01 -17.74 7.41
C PRO A 101 -0.53 -17.72 7.48
N GLU A 102 -1.14 -16.74 8.15
CA GLU A 102 -2.60 -16.63 8.28
C GLU A 102 -3.34 -16.71 6.92
N PRO A 103 -2.89 -16.03 5.83
CA PRO A 103 -3.55 -16.16 4.53
C PRO A 103 -3.46 -17.57 3.94
N MET A 104 -2.40 -18.32 4.24
CA MET A 104 -2.28 -19.72 3.82
C MET A 104 -3.09 -20.66 4.73
N ARG A 105 -3.35 -20.27 5.99
CA ARG A 105 -4.27 -20.98 6.89
C ARG A 105 -5.73 -20.85 6.43
N GLU A 106 -6.12 -19.70 5.87
CA GLU A 106 -7.42 -19.51 5.21
C GLU A 106 -7.53 -20.27 3.88
N GLY A 107 -6.39 -20.53 3.24
CA GLY A 107 -6.26 -21.44 2.10
C GLY A 107 -5.17 -21.01 1.13
N VAL A 108 -4.46 -21.99 0.54
CA VAL A 108 -3.34 -21.73 -0.38
C VAL A 108 -3.76 -20.85 -1.57
N LEU A 109 -4.98 -21.05 -2.09
CA LEU A 109 -5.51 -20.23 -3.18
C LEU A 109 -5.72 -18.77 -2.75
N PHE A 110 -6.25 -18.54 -1.55
CA PHE A 110 -6.44 -17.19 -1.02
C PHE A 110 -5.10 -16.48 -0.82
N GLY A 111 -4.12 -17.14 -0.19
CA GLY A 111 -2.77 -16.61 -0.03
C GLY A 111 -2.09 -16.29 -1.37
N ALA A 112 -2.25 -17.13 -2.38
CA ALA A 112 -1.71 -16.90 -3.72
C ALA A 112 -2.35 -15.69 -4.41
N ILE A 113 -3.69 -15.58 -4.36
CA ILE A 113 -4.41 -14.42 -4.92
C ILE A 113 -4.01 -13.14 -4.20
N TYR A 114 -3.93 -13.16 -2.87
CA TYR A 114 -3.50 -12.04 -2.06
C TYR A 114 -2.10 -11.55 -2.47
N ALA A 115 -1.14 -12.49 -2.60
CA ALA A 115 0.21 -12.20 -3.04
C ALA A 115 0.24 -11.57 -4.44
N LEU A 116 -0.48 -12.16 -5.40
CA LEU A 116 -0.54 -11.67 -6.78
C LEU A 116 -1.13 -10.27 -6.86
N VAL A 117 -2.21 -9.99 -6.14
CA VAL A 117 -2.83 -8.66 -6.10
C VAL A 117 -1.90 -7.65 -5.44
N ALA A 118 -1.30 -7.98 -4.29
CA ALA A 118 -0.42 -7.08 -3.56
C ALA A 118 0.81 -6.68 -4.39
N ILE A 119 1.48 -7.66 -5.00
CA ILE A 119 2.65 -7.45 -5.86
C ILE A 119 2.23 -6.73 -7.14
N GLY A 120 1.18 -7.21 -7.80
CA GLY A 120 0.69 -6.69 -9.09
C GLY A 120 0.24 -5.24 -9.03
N VAL A 121 -0.54 -4.86 -8.01
CA VAL A 121 -0.98 -3.46 -7.82
C VAL A 121 0.20 -2.55 -7.51
N SER A 122 1.12 -2.98 -6.65
CA SER A 122 2.26 -2.17 -6.22
C SER A 122 3.26 -1.94 -7.36
N TRP A 123 3.67 -3.01 -8.05
CA TRP A 123 4.60 -2.93 -9.18
C TRP A 123 3.94 -2.39 -10.44
N GLY A 124 2.66 -2.66 -10.66
CA GLY A 124 1.89 -2.08 -11.78
C GLY A 124 1.84 -0.56 -11.70
N ALA A 125 1.68 0.00 -10.50
CA ALA A 125 1.75 1.45 -10.28
C ALA A 125 3.13 2.03 -10.62
N VAL A 126 4.21 1.37 -10.19
CA VAL A 126 5.58 1.76 -10.53
C VAL A 126 5.81 1.70 -12.03
N TRP A 127 5.37 0.62 -12.69
CA TRP A 127 5.53 0.45 -14.13
C TRP A 127 4.78 1.52 -14.93
N LEU A 128 3.53 1.80 -14.58
CA LEU A 128 2.74 2.87 -15.23
C LEU A 128 3.36 4.25 -15.01
N LEU A 129 3.83 4.57 -13.79
CA LEU A 129 4.57 5.80 -13.53
C LEU A 129 5.88 5.86 -14.32
N SER A 130 6.57 4.72 -14.49
CA SER A 130 7.83 4.65 -15.23
C SER A 130 7.65 4.94 -16.73
N GLN A 131 6.52 4.55 -17.31
CA GLN A 131 6.17 4.86 -18.69
C GLN A 131 5.86 6.34 -18.91
N GLN A 132 5.38 7.04 -17.88
CA GLN A 132 5.09 8.47 -17.94
C GLN A 132 6.26 9.35 -17.49
N ARG A 133 7.48 8.79 -17.32
CA ARG A 133 8.65 9.50 -16.77
C ARG A 133 8.93 10.84 -17.43
N ASP A 134 8.74 10.91 -18.75
CA ASP A 134 9.03 12.11 -19.55
C ASP A 134 8.04 13.26 -19.29
N VAL A 135 6.89 12.96 -18.70
CA VAL A 135 5.80 13.92 -18.43
C VAL A 135 5.66 14.21 -16.92
N LEU A 136 6.47 13.55 -16.07
CA LEU A 136 6.47 13.79 -14.63
C LEU A 136 7.01 15.20 -14.31
N THR A 137 6.29 15.90 -13.43
CA THR A 137 6.60 17.29 -12.98
C THR A 137 7.24 17.37 -11.61
#